data_AF-A0AAD7HUU3-F1
#
_entry.id   AF-A0AAD7HUU3-F1
#
_cell.length_a   1.000
_cell.length_b   1.000
_cell.length_c   1.000
_cell.angle_alpha   90.00
_cell.angle_beta   90.00
_cell.angle_gamma   90.00
#
_symmetry.space_group_name_H-M   'P 1'
#
loop_
_entity.id
_entity.type
_entity.pdbx_description
1 polymer ?
#
loop_
_entity_poly.entity_id
_entity_poly.type
_entity_poly.pdbx_seq_one_letter_code
_entity_poly.pdbx_strand_id
1 'polypeptide(L)'
;MPKIFFTGLDREYSVTYWNLPNHEEPFEPLHTDIVVPDSLLLNRAGDRVPMKAQSKDGSTKFCLRFILNAEEVARNRKSSTWHTYVRLLKDARFHSEYLFKAEGVFVPLHYGMWLMDTKDWAGKVLCSITQWCGKSWNELLRTDMNTEANRILVGRTMELLHDYGVIHGGVVYPPDFRHLILDMDAPGLSPADRLNGKAPCYIVDFADARARHACAPRLPVLPLDAYVNAGEVGCAELAKVTYRLGFMATSSRLSPDCESYKALEWYDEYFKQFPDLRASDVRNAQRAKLFKDMPPLYPELIVSFDGPEPYSKMSMRVDLDWDEETFLSVDSADGSRADSMSPETVADPSTSPWTSYGSQSQKTLPSI
;
A
#
# COMPACT_ATOMS: atom_id res chain seq x y z
N MET A 1 17.84 21.11 -15.96
CA MET A 1 16.42 20.78 -15.73
C MET A 1 16.11 19.55 -16.58
N PRO A 2 15.49 18.52 -16.02
CA PRO A 2 15.09 17.36 -16.79
C PRO A 2 14.03 17.75 -17.82
N LYS A 3 13.92 16.96 -18.89
CA LYS A 3 12.94 17.17 -19.95
C LYS A 3 12.07 15.94 -20.14
N ILE A 4 10.84 16.16 -20.59
CA ILE A 4 9.92 15.09 -20.99
C ILE A 4 9.69 15.19 -22.50
N PHE A 5 10.08 14.13 -23.21
CA PHE A 5 9.90 13.97 -24.64
C PHE A 5 8.68 13.09 -24.92
N PHE A 6 7.68 13.67 -25.57
CA PHE A 6 6.49 12.95 -26.04
C PHE A 6 6.72 12.55 -27.48
N THR A 7 7.04 11.27 -27.72
CA THR A 7 7.40 10.78 -29.06
C THR A 7 6.26 11.01 -30.05
N GLY A 8 5.00 10.90 -29.60
CA GLY A 8 3.83 10.98 -30.49
C GLY A 8 3.44 12.40 -30.88
N LEU A 9 4.08 13.39 -30.27
CA LEU A 9 3.96 14.78 -30.67
C LEU A 9 5.21 15.29 -31.36
N ASP A 10 6.31 14.52 -31.33
CA ASP A 10 7.66 14.98 -31.64
C ASP A 10 7.99 16.29 -30.90
N ARG A 11 7.68 16.32 -29.59
CA ARG A 11 7.84 17.51 -28.75
C ARG A 11 8.53 17.21 -27.43
N GLU A 12 9.38 18.15 -27.04
CA GLU A 12 10.11 18.13 -25.78
C GLU A 12 9.67 19.31 -24.91
N TYR A 13 9.39 19.05 -23.65
CA TYR A 13 9.04 20.09 -22.68
C TYR A 13 10.00 20.05 -21.50
N SER A 14 10.50 21.24 -21.12
CA SER A 14 11.23 21.39 -19.86
C SER A 14 10.25 21.31 -18.70
N VAL A 15 10.60 20.54 -17.67
CA VAL A 15 9.82 20.47 -16.44
C VAL A 15 10.52 21.23 -15.33
N THR A 16 9.72 21.90 -14.50
CA THR A 16 10.20 22.54 -13.27
C THR A 16 9.62 21.78 -12.09
N TYR A 17 10.47 21.47 -11.11
CA TYR A 17 10.04 20.85 -9.87
C TYR A 17 9.04 21.77 -9.16
N TRP A 18 7.91 21.20 -8.76
CA TRP A 18 6.86 21.91 -8.05
C TRP A 18 6.96 21.62 -6.57
N ASN A 19 7.49 22.58 -5.82
CA ASN A 19 7.54 22.51 -4.36
C ASN A 19 6.12 22.38 -3.82
N LEU A 20 5.84 21.25 -3.17
CA LEU A 20 4.62 21.09 -2.39
C LEU A 20 4.60 22.15 -1.28
N PRO A 21 3.48 22.85 -1.07
CA PRO A 21 3.38 23.82 0.02
C PRO A 21 3.71 23.15 1.36
N ASN A 22 4.63 23.76 2.13
CA ASN A 22 5.13 23.27 3.43
C ASN A 22 6.04 22.04 3.39
N HIS A 23 6.69 21.76 2.26
CA HIS A 23 7.73 20.75 2.17
C HIS A 23 9.10 21.42 1.97
N GLU A 24 9.99 21.32 2.97
CA GLU A 24 11.27 22.03 2.99
C GLU A 24 12.37 21.29 2.21
N GLU A 25 12.31 19.96 2.11
CA GLU A 25 13.31 19.16 1.41
C GLU A 25 12.80 18.73 0.02
N PRO A 26 13.54 18.92 -1.07
CA PRO A 26 13.11 18.38 -2.36
C PRO A 26 13.14 16.84 -2.34
N PHE A 27 12.20 16.17 -3.02
CA PHE A 27 12.37 14.76 -3.41
C PHE A 27 13.70 14.59 -4.15
N GLU A 28 14.22 13.36 -4.23
CA GLU A 28 15.40 13.07 -5.04
C GLU A 28 15.25 13.68 -6.45
N PRO A 29 16.17 14.57 -6.87
CA PRO A 29 16.00 15.29 -8.10
C PRO A 29 16.01 14.32 -9.29
N LEU A 30 15.07 14.49 -10.21
CA LEU A 30 15.09 13.75 -11.46
C LEU A 30 16.29 14.23 -12.30
N HIS A 31 17.28 13.35 -12.49
CA HIS A 31 18.53 13.64 -13.21
C HIS A 31 18.54 13.15 -14.67
N THR A 32 17.43 12.61 -15.16
CA THR A 32 17.32 12.06 -16.51
C THR A 32 16.15 12.68 -17.28
N ASP A 33 16.31 12.73 -18.60
CA ASP A 33 15.20 12.96 -19.51
C ASP A 33 14.28 11.73 -19.55
N ILE A 34 12.98 11.97 -19.71
CA ILE A 34 11.94 10.95 -19.77
C ILE A 34 11.35 10.91 -21.18
N VAL A 35 11.17 9.70 -21.71
CA VAL A 35 10.55 9.43 -23.00
C VAL A 35 9.17 8.80 -22.77
N VAL A 36 8.12 9.45 -23.27
CA VAL A 36 6.72 9.02 -23.19
C VAL A 36 6.26 8.52 -24.56
N PRO A 37 5.91 7.22 -24.71
CA PRO A 37 5.55 6.64 -26.01
C PRO A 37 4.18 7.10 -26.55
N ASP A 38 4.04 7.11 -27.89
CA ASP A 38 2.89 7.62 -28.67
C ASP A 38 1.53 7.04 -28.26
N SER A 39 1.51 5.76 -27.90
CA SER A 39 0.29 4.98 -27.72
C SER A 39 -0.62 5.47 -26.58
N LEU A 40 -0.14 6.43 -25.78
CA LEU A 40 -0.78 6.88 -24.55
C LEU A 40 -1.46 8.26 -24.67
N LEU A 41 -1.19 9.04 -25.73
CA LEU A 41 -1.81 10.36 -25.93
C LEU A 41 -3.24 10.31 -26.50
N LEU A 42 -3.68 9.12 -26.92
CA LEU A 42 -4.99 8.90 -27.54
C LEU A 42 -6.11 8.61 -26.54
N ASN A 43 -5.81 8.53 -25.24
CA ASN A 43 -6.84 8.48 -24.19
C ASN A 43 -7.48 9.87 -23.99
N ARG A 44 -8.20 10.34 -25.01
CA ARG A 44 -9.00 11.58 -25.01
C ARG A 44 -10.22 11.50 -24.10
N ALA A 45 -10.51 10.33 -23.52
CA ALA A 45 -11.73 10.06 -22.78
C ALA A 45 -11.56 10.19 -21.26
N GLY A 46 -10.92 11.24 -20.74
CA GLY A 46 -10.92 11.56 -19.29
C GLY A 46 -10.43 10.46 -18.32
N ASP A 47 -9.93 9.35 -18.85
CA ASP A 47 -9.60 8.15 -18.09
C ASP A 47 -8.15 8.25 -17.59
N ARG A 48 -8.11 8.62 -16.30
CA ARG A 48 -7.29 8.22 -15.13
C ARG A 48 -6.22 7.12 -15.26
N VAL A 49 -5.71 6.80 -16.44
CA VAL A 49 -4.75 5.71 -16.61
C VAL A 49 -3.33 6.26 -16.40
N PRO A 50 -2.56 5.74 -15.44
CA PRO A 50 -1.15 6.08 -15.32
C PRO A 50 -0.40 5.73 -16.61
N MET A 51 0.48 6.62 -17.05
CA MET A 51 1.26 6.46 -18.27
C MET A 51 2.62 5.86 -17.94
N LYS A 52 2.97 4.75 -18.60
CA LYS A 52 4.32 4.18 -18.53
C LYS A 52 5.27 5.02 -19.40
N ALA A 53 6.38 5.44 -18.82
CA ALA A 53 7.47 6.10 -19.53
C ALA A 53 8.80 5.45 -19.15
N GLN A 54 9.88 5.88 -19.80
CA GLN A 54 11.22 5.38 -19.53
C GLN A 54 12.26 6.49 -19.60
N SER A 55 13.39 6.32 -18.94
CA SER A 55 14.56 7.18 -19.12
C SER A 55 15.09 7.06 -20.55
N LYS A 56 15.84 8.08 -21.00
CA LYS A 56 16.42 8.10 -22.36
C LYS A 56 17.34 6.92 -22.66
N ASP A 57 18.05 6.42 -21.65
CA ASP A 57 18.90 5.22 -21.72
C ASP A 57 18.14 3.90 -21.50
N GLY A 58 16.84 3.98 -21.15
CA GLY A 58 15.97 2.84 -20.90
C GLY A 58 16.22 2.11 -19.57
N SER A 59 17.12 2.62 -18.70
CA SER A 59 17.43 1.97 -17.42
C SER A 59 16.30 2.03 -16.42
N THR A 60 15.54 3.12 -16.42
CA THR A 60 14.54 3.43 -15.40
C THR A 60 13.17 3.56 -16.04
N LYS A 61 12.17 2.91 -15.45
CA LYS A 61 10.77 3.00 -15.88
C LYS A 61 9.99 3.87 -14.91
N PHE A 62 9.16 4.74 -15.46
CA PHE A 62 8.37 5.71 -14.70
C PHE A 62 6.87 5.51 -14.91
N CYS A 63 6.11 5.85 -13.89
CA CYS A 63 4.66 6.00 -13.91
C CYS A 63 4.34 7.50 -13.83
N LEU A 64 3.68 8.03 -14.85
CA LEU A 64 3.32 9.45 -14.94
C LEU A 64 1.81 9.61 -14.83
N ARG A 65 1.38 10.52 -13.95
CA ARG A 65 -0.03 10.92 -13.81
C ARG A 65 -0.15 12.40 -14.08
N PHE A 66 -1.00 12.78 -15.04
CA PHE A 66 -1.11 14.16 -15.52
C PHE A 66 -2.43 14.81 -15.14
N ILE A 67 -2.38 16.11 -14.88
CA ILE A 67 -3.51 17.02 -14.88
C ILE A 67 -3.25 18.07 -15.95
N LEU A 68 -4.03 18.02 -17.04
CA LEU A 68 -3.99 19.01 -18.11
C LEU A 68 -4.73 20.28 -17.69
N ASN A 69 -4.33 21.45 -18.22
CA ASN A 69 -4.88 22.75 -17.84
C ASN A 69 -4.97 22.93 -16.32
N ALA A 70 -3.93 22.55 -15.59
CA ALA A 70 -3.91 22.48 -14.13
C ALA A 70 -4.32 23.80 -13.47
N GLU A 71 -4.01 24.96 -14.06
CA GLU A 71 -4.47 26.25 -13.54
C GLU A 71 -5.99 26.44 -13.60
N GLU A 72 -6.61 26.00 -14.70
CA GLU A 72 -8.07 26.10 -14.86
C GLU A 72 -8.75 25.13 -13.88
N VAL A 73 -8.26 23.90 -13.82
CA VAL A 73 -8.75 22.90 -12.86
C VAL A 73 -8.62 23.42 -11.43
N ALA A 74 -7.50 24.05 -11.09
CA ALA A 74 -7.26 24.63 -9.78
C ALA A 74 -8.27 25.72 -9.39
N ARG A 75 -8.73 26.52 -10.37
CA ARG A 75 -9.70 27.61 -10.17
C ARG A 75 -11.16 27.14 -10.22
N ASN A 76 -11.44 26.07 -10.97
CA ASN A 76 -12.80 25.58 -11.19
C ASN A 76 -13.08 24.25 -10.46
N ARG A 77 -13.56 24.34 -9.22
CA ARG A 77 -13.96 23.17 -8.40
C ARG A 77 -15.06 22.30 -9.02
N LYS A 78 -15.82 22.82 -10.00
CA LYS A 78 -16.86 22.08 -10.72
C LYS A 78 -16.30 21.29 -11.92
N SER A 79 -15.01 21.42 -12.23
CA SER A 79 -14.36 20.61 -13.26
C SER A 79 -14.49 19.12 -12.93
N SER A 80 -14.72 18.30 -13.96
CA SER A 80 -14.74 16.83 -13.82
C SER A 80 -13.38 16.28 -13.35
N THR A 81 -12.28 17.00 -13.58
CA THR A 81 -10.92 16.62 -13.19
C THR A 81 -10.46 17.19 -11.85
N TRP A 82 -11.26 18.05 -11.20
CA TRP A 82 -10.90 18.67 -9.91
C TRP A 82 -10.62 17.63 -8.82
N HIS A 83 -11.42 16.55 -8.75
CA HIS A 83 -11.20 15.48 -7.78
C HIS A 83 -9.86 14.77 -8.01
N THR A 84 -9.52 14.48 -9.26
CA THR A 84 -8.23 13.86 -9.61
C THR A 84 -7.07 14.78 -9.25
N TYR A 85 -7.19 16.09 -9.53
CA TYR A 85 -6.21 17.08 -9.14
C TYR A 85 -5.98 17.07 -7.62
N VAL A 86 -7.04 17.18 -6.82
CA VAL A 86 -6.92 17.17 -5.35
C VAL A 86 -6.33 15.86 -4.83
N ARG A 87 -6.74 14.70 -5.38
CA ARG A 87 -6.20 13.40 -4.99
C ARG A 87 -4.71 13.30 -5.28
N LEU A 88 -4.27 13.74 -6.46
CA LEU A 88 -2.86 13.73 -6.84
C LEU A 88 -2.01 14.56 -5.88
N LEU A 89 -2.52 15.73 -5.46
CA LEU A 89 -1.86 16.57 -4.46
C LEU A 89 -1.78 15.90 -3.09
N LYS A 90 -2.87 15.29 -2.64
CA LYS A 90 -2.91 14.58 -1.35
C LYS A 90 -1.94 13.40 -1.33
N ASP A 91 -1.91 12.63 -2.40
CA ASP A 91 -1.03 11.48 -2.56
C ASP A 91 0.45 11.89 -2.50
N ALA A 92 0.86 12.86 -3.32
CA ALA A 92 2.23 13.36 -3.31
C ALA A 92 2.65 13.94 -1.95
N ARG A 93 1.73 14.65 -1.29
CA ARG A 93 1.95 15.16 0.07
C ARG A 93 2.12 14.03 1.09
N PHE A 94 1.28 12.99 1.02
CA PHE A 94 1.35 11.87 1.94
C PHE A 94 2.67 11.10 1.78
N HIS A 95 3.13 10.90 0.53
CA HIS A 95 4.45 10.35 0.25
C HIS A 95 5.55 11.14 0.96
N SER A 96 5.56 12.45 0.73
CA SER A 96 6.58 13.36 1.26
C SER A 96 6.62 13.41 2.79
N GLU A 97 5.44 13.41 3.44
CA GLU A 97 5.34 13.55 4.90
C GLU A 97 5.54 12.23 5.66
N TYR A 98 5.12 11.09 5.08
CA TYR A 98 5.01 9.84 5.85
C TYR A 98 5.76 8.67 5.23
N LEU A 99 5.94 8.58 3.92
CA LEU A 99 6.38 7.33 3.26
C LEU A 99 7.86 7.29 2.87
N PHE A 100 8.64 8.34 3.11
CA PHE A 100 10.03 8.43 2.64
C PHE A 100 10.91 7.22 3.03
N LYS A 101 10.72 6.61 4.22
CA LYS A 101 11.47 5.40 4.64
C LYS A 101 10.94 4.09 4.03
N ALA A 102 9.74 4.11 3.47
CA ALA A 102 9.09 2.96 2.84
C ALA A 102 9.28 2.92 1.32
N GLU A 103 9.75 4.02 0.72
CA GLU A 103 9.98 4.12 -0.72
C GLU A 103 11.07 3.15 -1.19
N GLY A 104 10.85 2.52 -2.33
CA GLY A 104 11.70 1.46 -2.88
C GLY A 104 11.49 0.08 -2.23
N VAL A 105 10.93 0.01 -1.01
CA VAL A 105 10.73 -1.25 -0.27
C VAL A 105 9.36 -1.87 -0.59
N PHE A 106 8.29 -1.18 -0.22
CA PHE A 106 6.90 -1.60 -0.47
C PHE A 106 6.00 -0.44 -0.94
N VAL A 107 6.59 0.74 -1.11
CA VAL A 107 6.02 1.91 -1.75
C VAL A 107 6.93 2.30 -2.91
N PRO A 108 6.42 2.68 -4.09
CA PRO A 108 7.29 3.12 -5.19
C PRO A 108 8.08 4.38 -4.82
N LEU A 109 9.28 4.54 -5.38
CA LEU A 109 9.99 5.82 -5.33
C LEU A 109 9.12 6.93 -5.91
N HIS A 110 9.01 8.06 -5.21
CA HIS A 110 8.28 9.23 -5.67
C HIS A 110 9.25 10.34 -6.08
N TYR A 111 9.42 10.56 -7.39
CA TYR A 111 10.33 11.57 -7.96
C TYR A 111 9.76 12.99 -7.91
N GLY A 112 8.64 13.18 -7.20
CA GLY A 112 8.03 14.48 -6.98
C GLY A 112 6.95 14.88 -7.97
N MET A 113 6.54 16.13 -7.81
CA MET A 113 5.56 16.79 -8.65
C MET A 113 6.25 17.80 -9.56
N TRP A 114 5.77 17.89 -10.79
CA TRP A 114 6.43 18.65 -11.85
C TRP A 114 5.41 19.48 -12.63
N LEU A 115 5.80 20.69 -12.97
CA LEU A 115 5.03 21.56 -13.86
C LEU A 115 5.72 21.66 -15.21
N MET A 116 4.93 21.59 -16.27
CA MET A 116 5.35 21.93 -17.63
C MET A 116 4.37 22.93 -18.25
N ASP A 117 4.91 23.86 -19.02
CA ASP A 117 4.11 24.75 -19.87
C ASP A 117 4.11 24.21 -21.30
N THR A 118 2.96 23.68 -21.71
CA THR A 118 2.76 23.12 -23.05
C THR A 118 2.12 24.10 -24.02
N LYS A 119 1.98 25.37 -23.60
CA LYS A 119 1.39 26.47 -24.37
C LYS A 119 0.03 26.05 -24.95
N ASP A 120 -0.12 26.13 -26.27
CA ASP A 120 -1.38 25.92 -26.98
C ASP A 120 -1.85 24.45 -27.02
N TRP A 121 -1.05 23.49 -26.53
CA TRP A 121 -1.45 22.08 -26.54
C TRP A 121 -2.37 21.72 -25.37
N ALA A 122 -1.92 21.94 -24.15
CA ALA A 122 -2.65 21.56 -22.93
C ALA A 122 -2.44 22.57 -21.78
N GLY A 123 -2.01 23.80 -22.11
CA GLY A 123 -1.71 24.85 -21.13
C GLY A 123 -0.61 24.42 -20.16
N LYS A 124 -0.79 24.78 -18.88
CA LYS A 124 0.06 24.25 -17.81
C LYS A 124 -0.40 22.86 -17.41
N VAL A 125 0.53 21.91 -17.44
CA VAL A 125 0.29 20.53 -17.03
C VAL A 125 1.03 20.28 -15.72
N LEU A 126 0.30 19.74 -14.74
CA LEU A 126 0.86 19.20 -13.50
C LEU A 126 1.06 17.70 -13.65
N CYS A 127 2.21 17.19 -13.26
CA CYS A 127 2.56 15.78 -13.37
C CYS A 127 3.11 15.24 -12.04
N SER A 128 2.64 14.08 -11.60
CA SER A 128 3.29 13.26 -10.57
C SER A 128 4.11 12.18 -11.27
N ILE A 129 5.35 11.98 -10.82
CA ILE A 129 6.25 10.97 -11.38
C ILE A 129 6.64 10.01 -10.26
N THR A 130 6.34 8.73 -10.44
CA THR A 130 6.78 7.65 -9.54
C THR A 130 7.51 6.57 -10.31
N GLN A 131 8.15 5.64 -9.61
CA GLN A 131 8.64 4.40 -10.20
C GLN A 131 7.47 3.63 -10.86
N TRP A 132 7.74 3.03 -12.02
CA TRP A 132 6.81 2.06 -12.60
C TRP A 132 6.99 0.71 -11.93
N CYS A 133 5.91 0.16 -11.39
CA CYS A 133 5.95 -1.03 -10.54
C CYS A 133 5.21 -2.25 -11.11
N GLY A 134 4.84 -2.24 -12.40
CA GLY A 134 4.20 -3.39 -13.05
C GLY A 134 2.69 -3.33 -13.12
N LYS A 135 2.01 -4.43 -12.78
CA LYS A 135 0.56 -4.62 -12.98
C LYS A 135 -0.16 -4.68 -11.65
N SER A 136 -1.40 -4.18 -11.63
CA SER A 136 -2.21 -4.24 -10.42
C SER A 136 -2.66 -5.67 -10.11
N TRP A 137 -2.79 -6.01 -8.83
CA TRP A 137 -3.28 -7.31 -8.39
C TRP A 137 -4.66 -7.61 -8.96
N ASN A 138 -5.53 -6.59 -9.05
CA ASN A 138 -6.84 -6.71 -9.69
C ASN A 138 -6.77 -7.21 -11.15
N GLU A 139 -5.77 -6.80 -11.93
CA GLU A 139 -5.55 -7.31 -13.29
C GLU A 139 -5.02 -8.75 -13.28
N LEU A 140 -4.21 -9.11 -12.28
CA LEU A 140 -3.59 -10.43 -12.16
C LEU A 140 -4.53 -11.51 -11.62
N LEU A 141 -5.61 -11.13 -10.93
CA LEU A 141 -6.59 -12.07 -10.33
C LEU A 141 -7.17 -13.09 -11.33
N ARG A 142 -7.22 -12.75 -12.63
CA ARG A 142 -7.78 -13.60 -13.69
C ARG A 142 -6.72 -14.27 -14.56
N THR A 143 -5.48 -14.33 -14.07
CA THR A 143 -4.33 -14.91 -14.77
C THR A 143 -3.74 -16.07 -13.98
N ASP A 144 -2.76 -16.75 -14.56
CA ASP A 144 -1.91 -17.75 -13.89
C ASP A 144 -1.09 -17.18 -12.73
N MET A 145 -0.94 -15.85 -12.66
CA MET A 145 -0.25 -15.16 -11.57
C MET A 145 -1.08 -15.10 -10.28
N ASN A 146 -2.35 -15.51 -10.30
CA ASN A 146 -3.18 -15.62 -9.10
C ASN A 146 -2.85 -16.89 -8.27
N THR A 147 -1.58 -17.01 -7.88
CA THR A 147 -1.07 -18.13 -7.07
C THR A 147 -1.21 -17.83 -5.56
N GLU A 148 -1.18 -18.87 -4.74
CA GLU A 148 -1.16 -18.72 -3.28
C GLU A 148 0.05 -17.91 -2.81
N ALA A 149 1.24 -18.18 -3.36
CA ALA A 149 2.45 -17.44 -3.02
C ALA A 149 2.34 -15.94 -3.32
N ASN A 150 1.75 -15.56 -4.47
CA ASN A 150 1.52 -14.15 -4.78
C ASN A 150 0.45 -13.51 -3.90
N ARG A 151 -0.58 -14.26 -3.48
CA ARG A 151 -1.55 -13.78 -2.47
C ARG A 151 -0.87 -13.52 -1.13
N ILE A 152 0.03 -14.42 -0.71
CA ILE A 152 0.79 -14.28 0.54
C ILE A 152 1.67 -13.03 0.47
N LEU A 153 2.35 -12.81 -0.66
CA LEU A 153 3.12 -11.59 -0.91
C LEU A 153 2.26 -10.31 -0.79
N VAL A 154 1.04 -10.31 -1.35
CA VAL A 154 0.11 -9.19 -1.23
C VAL A 154 -0.32 -8.97 0.23
N GLY A 155 -0.71 -10.02 0.93
CA GLY A 155 -1.11 -9.95 2.34
C GLY A 155 0.02 -9.42 3.23
N ARG A 156 1.22 -9.95 3.04
CA ARG A 156 2.44 -9.52 3.71
C ARG A 156 2.76 -8.05 3.44
N THR A 157 2.61 -7.58 2.21
CA THR A 157 2.84 -6.16 1.84
C THR A 157 1.87 -5.23 2.56
N MET A 158 0.61 -5.63 2.72
CA MET A 158 -0.37 -4.87 3.52
C MET A 158 -0.03 -4.88 5.00
N GLU A 159 0.51 -5.97 5.55
CA GLU A 159 1.00 -5.98 6.93
C GLU A 159 2.19 -5.06 7.15
N LEU A 160 3.12 -4.98 6.19
CA LEU A 160 4.24 -4.03 6.27
C LEU A 160 3.75 -2.59 6.35
N LEU A 161 2.73 -2.23 5.56
CA LEU A 161 2.13 -0.90 5.63
C LEU A 161 1.52 -0.59 7.00
N HIS A 162 0.89 -1.59 7.62
CA HIS A 162 0.24 -1.44 8.92
C HIS A 162 1.26 -1.39 10.07
N ASP A 163 2.34 -2.18 10.00
CA ASP A 163 3.48 -2.06 10.91
C ASP A 163 4.17 -0.70 10.80
N TYR A 164 4.19 -0.13 9.59
CA TYR A 164 4.67 1.22 9.33
C TYR A 164 3.70 2.32 9.85
N GLY A 165 2.57 1.93 10.44
CA GLY A 165 1.62 2.85 11.05
C GLY A 165 0.74 3.57 10.04
N VAL A 166 0.45 2.97 8.89
CA VAL A 166 -0.42 3.55 7.86
C VAL A 166 -1.63 2.63 7.60
N ILE A 167 -2.81 3.24 7.50
CA ILE A 167 -4.00 2.62 6.91
C ILE A 167 -4.25 3.26 5.55
N HIS A 168 -4.43 2.44 4.50
CA HIS A 168 -4.56 2.97 3.15
C HIS A 168 -5.93 3.61 2.90
N GLY A 169 -7.00 3.04 3.47
CA GLY A 169 -8.38 3.52 3.35
C GLY A 169 -9.03 3.27 1.98
N GLY A 170 -8.30 2.69 1.03
CA GLY A 170 -8.70 2.57 -0.37
C GLY A 170 -8.52 1.17 -0.97
N VAL A 171 -8.14 0.16 -0.17
CA VAL A 171 -7.89 -1.24 -0.63
C VAL A 171 -9.13 -2.13 -0.45
N VAL A 172 -10.28 -1.52 -0.14
CA VAL A 172 -11.37 -2.20 0.57
C VAL A 172 -12.69 -2.32 -0.23
N TYR A 173 -12.90 -1.42 -1.18
CA TYR A 173 -13.90 -1.39 -2.26
C TYR A 173 -13.80 -2.58 -3.22
N PRO A 174 -14.82 -2.99 -3.96
CA PRO A 174 -14.58 -3.45 -5.33
C PRO A 174 -14.47 -2.24 -6.26
N PRO A 175 -13.47 -2.16 -7.17
CA PRO A 175 -12.43 -3.15 -7.49
C PRO A 175 -11.05 -2.85 -6.83
N ASP A 176 -10.96 -2.83 -5.50
CA ASP A 176 -9.87 -2.13 -4.78
C ASP A 176 -8.58 -2.91 -4.50
N PHE A 177 -8.30 -3.98 -5.25
CA PHE A 177 -6.93 -4.48 -5.36
C PHE A 177 -6.13 -3.80 -6.49
N ARG A 178 -6.66 -2.70 -7.04
CA ARG A 178 -5.96 -1.92 -8.07
C ARG A 178 -4.74 -1.15 -7.52
N HIS A 179 -4.69 -0.95 -6.21
CA HIS A 179 -3.66 -0.18 -5.50
C HIS A 179 -2.45 -1.02 -5.09
N LEU A 180 -2.54 -2.34 -5.21
CA LEU A 180 -1.46 -3.27 -4.97
C LEU A 180 -0.88 -3.66 -6.33
N ILE A 181 0.40 -3.39 -6.55
CA ILE A 181 1.07 -3.57 -7.84
C ILE A 181 2.19 -4.60 -7.68
N LEU A 182 2.22 -5.62 -8.54
CA LEU A 182 3.32 -6.58 -8.61
C LEU A 182 4.20 -6.26 -9.81
N ASP A 183 5.51 -6.10 -9.57
CA ASP A 183 6.48 -5.86 -10.63
C ASP A 183 6.95 -7.16 -11.28
N MET A 184 6.08 -7.69 -12.15
CA MET A 184 6.34 -8.92 -12.89
C MET A 184 7.45 -8.77 -13.95
N ASP A 185 7.87 -7.53 -14.22
CA ASP A 185 8.92 -7.18 -15.16
C ASP A 185 10.22 -6.76 -14.45
N ALA A 186 10.31 -6.99 -13.13
CA ALA A 186 11.49 -6.67 -12.34
C ALA A 186 12.74 -7.38 -12.92
N PRO A 187 13.89 -6.68 -13.05
CA PRO A 187 15.12 -7.29 -13.52
C PRO A 187 15.52 -8.51 -12.68
N GLY A 188 15.98 -9.57 -13.33
CA GLY A 188 16.40 -10.80 -12.66
C GLY A 188 15.27 -11.78 -12.29
N LEU A 189 14.00 -11.39 -12.43
CA LEU A 189 12.88 -12.24 -12.07
C LEU A 189 12.62 -13.32 -13.15
N SER A 190 12.88 -14.59 -12.81
CA SER A 190 12.59 -15.71 -13.71
C SER A 190 11.07 -15.97 -13.83
N PRO A 191 10.61 -16.72 -14.85
CA PRO A 191 9.20 -17.13 -14.94
C PRO A 191 8.71 -17.90 -13.70
N ALA A 192 9.58 -18.70 -13.07
CA ALA A 192 9.24 -19.40 -11.85
C ALA A 192 9.09 -18.43 -10.67
N ASP A 193 9.96 -17.43 -10.55
CA ASP A 193 9.89 -16.46 -9.43
C ASP A 193 8.59 -15.64 -9.46
N ARG A 194 8.09 -15.33 -10.67
CA ARG A 194 6.78 -14.65 -10.88
C ARG A 194 5.59 -15.41 -10.30
N LEU A 195 5.68 -16.74 -10.23
CA LEU A 195 4.62 -17.59 -9.70
C LEU A 195 4.77 -17.88 -8.20
N ASN A 196 5.96 -17.65 -7.66
CA ASN A 196 6.36 -18.06 -6.31
C ASN A 196 6.50 -16.90 -5.32
N GLY A 197 5.76 -15.80 -5.50
CA GLY A 197 5.72 -14.71 -4.50
C GLY A 197 7.03 -13.93 -4.35
N LYS A 198 7.90 -13.96 -5.37
CA LYS A 198 9.21 -13.29 -5.34
C LYS A 198 9.28 -11.99 -6.14
N ALA A 199 8.20 -11.63 -6.84
CA ALA A 199 8.10 -10.32 -7.47
C ALA A 199 8.09 -9.23 -6.39
N PRO A 200 8.69 -8.05 -6.64
CA PRO A 200 8.44 -6.88 -5.81
C PRO A 200 6.94 -6.54 -5.79
N CYS A 201 6.41 -6.18 -4.62
CA CYS A 201 5.02 -5.78 -4.45
C CYS A 201 4.97 -4.40 -3.81
N TYR A 202 4.19 -3.51 -4.41
CA TYR A 202 4.12 -2.10 -4.06
C TYR A 202 2.68 -1.67 -3.80
N ILE A 203 2.51 -0.66 -2.95
CA ILE A 203 1.23 -0.02 -2.66
C ILE A 203 1.23 1.40 -3.24
N VAL A 204 0.15 1.82 -3.90
CA VAL A 204 0.04 3.12 -4.60
C VAL A 204 -1.30 3.82 -4.38
N ASP A 205 -1.33 5.16 -4.58
CA ASP A 205 -2.50 6.04 -4.41
C ASP A 205 -2.97 6.18 -2.95
N PHE A 206 -2.12 6.79 -2.14
CA PHE A 206 -2.31 7.15 -0.74
C PHE A 206 -3.14 8.43 -0.54
N ALA A 207 -3.89 8.88 -1.54
CA ALA A 207 -4.71 10.10 -1.43
C ALA A 207 -5.76 10.05 -0.29
N ASP A 208 -6.17 8.85 0.12
CA ASP A 208 -7.13 8.60 1.21
C ASP A 208 -6.49 7.95 2.45
N ALA A 209 -5.16 7.76 2.43
CA ALA A 209 -4.44 7.11 3.50
C ALA A 209 -4.38 7.98 4.75
N ARG A 210 -4.16 7.32 5.89
CA ARG A 210 -3.98 7.99 7.18
C ARG A 210 -2.75 7.40 7.86
N ALA A 211 -1.87 8.28 8.30
CA ALA A 211 -0.70 7.91 9.10
C ALA A 211 -1.09 7.76 10.58
N ARG A 212 -0.12 7.32 11.39
CA ARG A 212 -0.27 7.07 12.85
C ARG A 212 -1.41 6.09 13.16
N HIS A 213 -1.66 5.16 12.25
CA HIS A 213 -2.57 4.06 12.49
C HIS A 213 -1.95 3.09 13.50
N ALA A 214 -2.52 3.03 14.69
CA ALA A 214 -2.13 2.06 15.72
C ALA A 214 -2.75 0.69 15.43
N CYS A 215 -2.29 0.01 14.37
CA CYS A 215 -2.69 -1.36 14.11
C CYS A 215 -2.03 -2.31 15.11
N ALA A 216 -2.80 -3.22 15.69
CA ALA A 216 -2.29 -4.23 16.62
C ALA A 216 -2.78 -5.63 16.22
N PRO A 217 -2.36 -6.15 15.05
CA PRO A 217 -2.79 -7.46 14.59
C PRO A 217 -2.17 -8.56 15.47
N ARG A 218 -3.03 -9.46 15.95
CA ARG A 218 -2.65 -10.64 16.76
C ARG A 218 -2.46 -11.89 15.91
N LEU A 219 -3.05 -11.90 14.72
CA LEU A 219 -2.86 -12.91 13.68
C LEU A 219 -2.24 -12.27 12.44
N PRO A 220 -1.35 -13.00 11.74
CA PRO A 220 -0.78 -12.56 10.48
C PRO A 220 -1.81 -12.67 9.34
N VAL A 221 -1.57 -11.95 8.25
CA VAL A 221 -2.36 -12.08 7.01
C VAL A 221 -1.84 -13.27 6.21
N LEU A 222 -2.20 -14.47 6.64
CA LEU A 222 -1.86 -15.77 6.05
C LEU A 222 -3.11 -16.64 5.92
N PRO A 223 -3.09 -17.76 5.16
CA PRO A 223 -4.19 -18.72 5.17
C PRO A 223 -4.53 -19.18 6.60
N LEU A 224 -5.78 -18.95 7.02
CA LEU A 224 -6.34 -19.30 8.32
C LEU A 224 -7.43 -20.37 8.14
N ASP A 225 -7.48 -21.30 9.09
CA ASP A 225 -8.45 -22.40 9.13
C ASP A 225 -9.82 -22.01 9.72
N ALA A 226 -9.97 -20.75 10.14
CA ALA A 226 -11.20 -20.20 10.69
C ALA A 226 -11.52 -18.80 10.15
N TYR A 227 -12.78 -18.41 10.26
CA TYR A 227 -13.20 -17.02 10.15
C TYR A 227 -12.74 -16.25 11.40
N VAL A 228 -12.08 -15.11 11.17
CA VAL A 228 -11.61 -14.21 12.23
C VAL A 228 -12.16 -12.80 12.01
N ASN A 229 -12.43 -12.07 13.08
CA ASN A 229 -12.94 -10.71 12.99
C ASN A 229 -11.80 -9.70 12.79
N ALA A 230 -12.17 -8.42 12.70
CA ALA A 230 -11.23 -7.33 12.54
C ALA A 230 -10.27 -7.15 13.72
N GLY A 231 -10.68 -7.52 14.94
CA GLY A 231 -9.84 -7.37 16.12
C GLY A 231 -8.66 -8.34 16.13
N GLU A 232 -8.86 -9.57 15.65
CA GLU A 232 -7.81 -10.59 15.64
C GLU A 232 -6.72 -10.28 14.60
N VAL A 233 -7.10 -9.73 13.44
CA VAL A 233 -6.16 -9.30 12.38
C VAL A 233 -5.88 -7.79 12.42
N GLY A 234 -6.17 -7.13 13.54
CA GLY A 234 -5.77 -5.76 13.85
C GLY A 234 -6.77 -4.67 13.46
N CYS A 235 -7.31 -4.70 12.23
CA CYS A 235 -8.28 -3.68 11.81
C CYS A 235 -9.23 -4.15 10.70
N ALA A 236 -10.22 -3.31 10.37
CA ALA A 236 -11.21 -3.60 9.33
C ALA A 236 -10.62 -3.64 7.91
N GLU A 237 -9.52 -2.92 7.63
CA GLU A 237 -8.83 -2.99 6.33
C GLU A 237 -8.14 -4.34 6.19
N LEU A 238 -7.31 -4.75 7.15
CA LEU A 238 -6.62 -6.04 7.11
C LEU A 238 -7.60 -7.22 7.09
N ALA A 239 -8.69 -7.19 7.85
CA ALA A 239 -9.70 -8.26 7.78
C ALA A 239 -10.30 -8.43 6.39
N LYS A 240 -10.56 -7.32 5.71
CA LYS A 240 -11.09 -7.37 4.35
C LYS A 240 -10.03 -7.81 3.35
N VAL A 241 -8.76 -7.41 3.53
CA VAL A 241 -7.64 -7.94 2.75
C VAL A 241 -7.54 -9.46 2.91
N THR A 242 -7.48 -9.97 4.16
CA THR A 242 -7.41 -11.41 4.45
C THR A 242 -8.58 -12.17 3.83
N TYR A 243 -9.82 -11.68 4.00
CA TYR A 243 -11.00 -12.29 3.38
C TYR A 243 -10.88 -12.35 1.85
N ARG A 244 -10.46 -11.26 1.21
CA ARG A 244 -10.41 -11.15 -0.26
C ARG A 244 -9.28 -11.95 -0.89
N LEU A 245 -8.19 -12.18 -0.15
CA LEU A 245 -7.12 -13.10 -0.56
C LEU A 245 -7.57 -14.58 -0.44
N GLY A 246 -8.73 -14.86 0.14
CA GLY A 246 -9.22 -16.22 0.38
C GLY A 246 -8.50 -16.88 1.55
N PHE A 247 -7.99 -16.09 2.48
CA PHE A 247 -7.24 -16.56 3.65
C PHE A 247 -8.12 -16.81 4.87
N MET A 248 -9.43 -16.63 4.79
CA MET A 248 -10.36 -16.98 5.87
C MET A 248 -11.27 -18.13 5.42
N ALA A 249 -11.49 -19.09 6.31
CA ALA A 249 -12.54 -20.06 6.12
C ALA A 249 -13.90 -19.37 6.07
N THR A 250 -14.76 -19.79 5.15
CA THR A 250 -16.09 -19.17 4.96
C THR A 250 -17.15 -19.69 5.92
N SER A 251 -16.95 -20.87 6.51
CA SER A 251 -17.93 -21.57 7.34
C SER A 251 -17.45 -21.95 8.74
N SER A 252 -16.13 -22.12 8.93
CA SER A 252 -15.56 -22.48 10.23
C SER A 252 -15.45 -21.27 11.13
N ARG A 253 -16.13 -21.30 12.28
CA ARG A 253 -15.93 -20.30 13.33
C ARG A 253 -14.63 -20.59 14.06
N LEU A 254 -14.01 -19.54 14.58
CA LEU A 254 -12.89 -19.67 15.50
C LEU A 254 -13.31 -20.53 16.71
N SER A 255 -12.64 -21.67 16.88
CA SER A 255 -12.86 -22.61 18.00
C SER A 255 -11.52 -23.07 18.56
N PRO A 256 -11.49 -23.63 19.79
CA PRO A 256 -10.25 -24.10 20.42
C PRO A 256 -9.46 -25.15 19.62
N ASP A 257 -10.13 -25.89 18.74
CA ASP A 257 -9.48 -26.93 17.95
C ASP A 257 -8.74 -26.38 16.72
N CYS A 258 -9.04 -25.14 16.31
CA CYS A 258 -8.45 -24.48 15.14
C CYS A 258 -7.02 -23.98 15.42
N GLU A 259 -6.15 -24.08 14.42
CA GLU A 259 -4.79 -23.54 14.45
C GLU A 259 -4.77 -22.01 14.64
N SER A 260 -5.75 -21.31 14.07
CA SER A 260 -5.92 -19.86 14.26
C SER A 260 -6.18 -19.49 15.72
N TYR A 261 -6.88 -20.34 16.49
CA TYR A 261 -7.13 -20.10 17.91
C TYR A 261 -5.87 -20.35 18.74
N LYS A 262 -5.18 -21.46 18.49
CA LYS A 262 -3.89 -21.77 19.13
C LYS A 262 -2.85 -20.68 18.88
N ALA A 263 -2.84 -20.11 17.67
CA ALA A 263 -1.98 -18.98 17.35
C ALA A 263 -2.32 -17.72 18.17
N LEU A 264 -3.61 -17.42 18.39
CA LEU A 264 -4.06 -16.32 19.25
C LEU A 264 -3.69 -16.54 20.72
N GLU A 265 -3.84 -17.76 21.24
CA GLU A 265 -3.41 -18.12 22.59
C GLU A 265 -1.91 -17.93 22.75
N TRP A 266 -1.13 -18.47 21.80
CA TRP A 266 0.32 -18.32 21.78
C TRP A 266 0.73 -16.85 21.78
N TYR A 267 0.06 -16.01 20.97
CA TYR A 267 0.32 -14.58 20.93
C TYR A 267 0.12 -13.93 22.31
N ASP A 268 -1.01 -14.21 22.97
CA ASP A 268 -1.35 -13.61 24.25
C ASP A 268 -0.38 -14.04 25.36
N GLU A 269 0.00 -15.31 25.38
CA GLU A 269 0.97 -15.86 26.33
C GLU A 269 2.38 -15.28 26.10
N TYR A 270 2.81 -15.22 24.84
CA TYR A 270 4.12 -14.67 24.48
C TYR A 270 4.20 -13.17 24.80
N PHE A 271 3.17 -12.40 24.45
CA PHE A 271 3.09 -10.98 24.76
C PHE A 271 3.08 -10.72 26.27
N LYS A 272 2.36 -11.55 27.05
CA LYS A 272 2.35 -11.48 28.51
C LYS A 272 3.73 -11.74 29.12
N GLN A 273 4.51 -12.66 28.55
CA GLN A 273 5.84 -12.99 29.04
C GLN A 273 6.89 -11.96 28.64
N PHE A 274 6.70 -11.28 27.51
CA PHE A 274 7.63 -10.29 26.97
C PHE A 274 6.90 -8.96 26.68
N PRO A 275 6.40 -8.26 27.73
CA PRO A 275 5.57 -7.06 27.57
C PRO A 275 6.31 -5.87 26.95
N ASP A 276 7.65 -5.90 26.93
CA ASP A 276 8.47 -4.87 26.30
C ASP A 276 8.56 -5.00 24.77
N LEU A 277 8.08 -6.12 24.20
CA LEU A 277 8.07 -6.33 22.75
C LEU A 277 6.89 -5.60 22.09
N ARG A 278 7.12 -5.09 20.88
CA ARG A 278 6.03 -4.51 20.08
C ARG A 278 5.15 -5.62 19.51
N ALA A 279 3.90 -5.29 19.18
CA ALA A 279 2.97 -6.24 18.55
C ALA A 279 3.53 -6.86 17.26
N SER A 280 4.25 -6.06 16.44
CA SER A 280 4.95 -6.54 15.24
C SER A 280 6.02 -7.57 15.56
N ASP A 281 6.76 -7.40 16.65
CA ASP A 281 7.84 -8.28 17.06
C ASP A 281 7.28 -9.63 17.52
N VAL A 282 6.20 -9.60 18.30
CA VAL A 282 5.48 -10.81 18.72
C VAL A 282 4.86 -11.53 17.52
N ARG A 283 4.32 -10.80 16.54
CA ARG A 283 3.78 -11.41 15.30
C ARG A 283 4.86 -12.06 14.45
N ASN A 284 6.06 -11.46 14.38
CA ASN A 284 7.21 -12.07 13.71
C ASN A 284 7.66 -13.36 14.41
N ALA A 285 7.69 -13.35 15.75
CA ALA A 285 7.97 -14.54 16.54
C ALA A 285 6.92 -15.65 16.29
N GLN A 286 5.63 -15.29 16.31
CA GLN A 286 4.51 -16.19 16.03
C GLN A 286 4.64 -16.82 14.64
N ARG A 287 4.97 -16.03 13.61
CA ARG A 287 5.22 -16.53 12.24
C ARG A 287 6.36 -17.54 12.20
N ALA A 288 7.52 -17.18 12.74
CA ALA A 288 8.68 -18.07 12.77
C ALA A 288 8.41 -19.37 13.54
N LYS A 289 7.55 -19.30 14.55
CA LYS A 289 7.24 -20.43 15.43
C LYS A 289 6.17 -21.37 14.86
N LEU A 290 5.04 -20.82 14.44
CA LEU A 290 3.81 -21.55 14.11
C LEU A 290 3.58 -21.69 12.59
N PHE A 291 4.17 -20.82 11.79
CA PHE A 291 3.96 -20.75 10.33
C PHE A 291 5.29 -20.95 9.58
N LYS A 292 6.03 -22.01 9.91
CA LYS A 292 7.41 -22.25 9.43
C LYS A 292 7.55 -22.36 7.92
N ASP A 293 6.51 -22.84 7.25
CA ASP A 293 6.49 -23.00 5.79
C ASP A 293 6.10 -21.71 5.06
N MET A 294 5.73 -20.65 5.80
CA MET A 294 5.33 -19.38 5.25
C MET A 294 6.52 -18.41 5.19
N PRO A 295 6.62 -17.57 4.16
CA PRO A 295 7.67 -16.55 4.09
C PRO A 295 7.64 -15.62 5.30
N PRO A 296 8.81 -15.20 5.82
CA PRO A 296 8.88 -14.19 6.87
C PRO A 296 8.29 -12.86 6.39
N LEU A 297 7.78 -12.06 7.34
CA LEU A 297 7.30 -10.70 7.04
C LEU A 297 8.42 -9.77 6.58
N TYR A 298 9.61 -9.94 7.15
CA TYR A 298 10.84 -9.23 6.81
C TYR A 298 11.86 -10.28 6.36
N PRO A 299 12.15 -10.43 5.05
CA PRO A 299 13.03 -11.47 4.51
C PRO A 299 14.44 -11.40 5.05
N GLU A 300 14.92 -10.17 5.27
CA GLU A 300 16.23 -9.91 5.84
C GLU A 300 16.28 -10.15 7.36
N LEU A 301 15.16 -10.45 8.01
CA LEU A 301 15.11 -10.65 9.45
C LEU A 301 15.29 -12.14 9.77
N ILE A 302 16.43 -12.48 10.38
CA ILE A 302 16.60 -13.79 11.01
C ILE A 302 16.03 -13.72 12.42
N VAL A 303 15.09 -14.63 12.68
CA VAL A 303 14.46 -14.82 13.98
C VAL A 303 15.03 -16.08 14.63
N SER A 304 15.68 -15.92 15.77
CA SER A 304 16.18 -17.01 16.61
C SER A 304 15.51 -17.00 17.98
N PHE A 305 15.53 -18.14 18.66
CA PHE A 305 14.89 -18.33 19.95
C PHE A 305 15.92 -18.86 20.95
N ASP A 306 16.17 -18.08 22.00
CA ASP A 306 17.15 -18.41 23.04
C ASP A 306 16.44 -18.98 24.27
N GLY A 307 16.70 -20.25 24.58
CA GLY A 307 16.20 -20.92 25.79
C GLY A 307 15.31 -22.14 25.54
N PRO A 308 14.89 -22.83 26.60
CA PRO A 308 14.01 -23.99 26.50
C PRO A 308 12.57 -23.59 26.13
N GLU A 309 11.96 -24.41 25.28
CA GLU A 309 10.55 -24.36 24.88
C GLU A 309 9.59 -24.37 26.10
N PRO A 310 8.37 -23.80 26.01
CA PRO A 310 7.69 -23.33 24.78
C PRO A 310 7.82 -21.83 24.46
N TYR A 311 8.42 -21.03 25.36
CA TYR A 311 8.48 -19.56 25.23
C TYR A 311 9.90 -19.03 25.48
N SER A 312 10.78 -19.35 24.53
CA SER A 312 12.13 -18.81 24.48
C SER A 312 12.11 -17.33 24.07
N LYS A 313 13.00 -16.52 24.64
CA LYS A 313 13.11 -15.11 24.24
C LYS A 313 13.61 -15.07 22.81
N MET A 314 12.90 -14.34 21.96
CA MET A 314 13.32 -14.16 20.58
C MET A 314 14.46 -13.15 20.52
N SER A 315 15.46 -13.48 19.70
CA SER A 315 16.47 -12.56 19.20
C SER A 315 16.22 -12.34 17.71
N MET A 316 16.30 -11.09 17.29
CA MET A 316 16.17 -10.67 15.89
C MET A 316 17.51 -10.10 15.44
N ARG A 317 17.96 -10.53 14.27
CA ARG A 317 19.12 -9.92 13.59
C ARG A 317 18.77 -9.70 12.13
N VAL A 318 19.30 -8.63 11.56
CA VAL A 318 19.18 -8.37 10.14
C VAL A 318 20.33 -9.10 9.44
N ASP A 319 20.02 -9.97 8.48
CA ASP A 319 20.99 -10.72 7.67
C ASP A 319 21.44 -9.86 6.49
N LEU A 320 22.02 -8.71 6.81
CA LEU A 320 22.60 -7.83 5.80
C LEU A 320 24.05 -7.58 6.14
N ASP A 321 24.93 -7.74 5.15
CA ASP A 321 26.25 -7.07 5.09
C ASP A 321 26.07 -5.54 4.85
N TRP A 322 25.04 -4.92 5.44
CA TRP A 322 24.68 -3.52 5.24
C TRP A 322 24.97 -2.71 6.51
N ASP A 323 25.52 -1.50 6.34
CA ASP A 323 25.83 -0.58 7.45
C ASP A 323 24.59 -0.30 8.32
N GLU A 324 24.70 -0.59 9.63
CA GLU A 324 23.63 -0.58 10.64
C GLU A 324 22.90 0.77 10.81
N GLU A 325 23.45 1.89 10.31
CA GLU A 325 22.93 3.25 10.59
C GLU A 325 21.55 3.54 9.97
N THR A 326 21.13 2.79 8.96
CA THR A 326 19.98 3.20 8.12
C THR A 326 18.61 2.80 8.69
N PHE A 327 18.52 1.74 9.53
CA PHE A 327 17.22 1.14 9.89
C PHE A 327 16.76 1.40 11.33
N LEU A 328 17.68 1.60 12.28
CA LEU A 328 17.34 1.65 13.72
C LEU A 328 16.98 3.06 14.26
N SER A 329 16.97 4.11 13.45
CA SER A 329 16.57 5.47 13.88
C SER A 329 15.05 5.69 13.99
N VAL A 330 14.25 4.64 14.16
CA VAL A 330 12.83 4.76 14.55
C VAL A 330 12.73 4.87 16.08
N ASP A 331 13.54 5.75 16.67
CA ASP A 331 13.40 6.11 18.07
C ASP A 331 12.32 7.19 18.21
N SER A 332 11.18 6.78 18.74
CA SER A 332 10.37 7.49 19.73
C SER A 332 10.28 9.03 19.63
N ALA A 333 9.90 9.56 18.47
CA ALA A 333 9.18 10.83 18.46
C ALA A 333 7.77 10.58 19.03
N ASP A 334 7.49 11.18 20.19
CA ASP A 334 6.18 11.31 20.87
C ASP A 334 5.80 10.27 21.95
N GLY A 335 6.79 9.71 22.64
CA GLY A 335 6.60 8.83 23.81
C GLY A 335 6.37 9.51 25.17
N SER A 336 6.01 10.81 25.24
CA SER A 336 5.81 11.47 26.54
C SER A 336 4.80 12.61 26.52
N ARG A 337 3.50 12.28 26.45
CA ARG A 337 2.42 13.08 27.07
C ARG A 337 1.11 12.29 27.19
N ALA A 338 1.12 11.28 28.06
CA ALA A 338 -0.09 10.68 28.60
C ALA A 338 -0.23 11.11 30.08
N ASP A 339 -0.43 12.40 30.31
CA ASP A 339 -0.89 12.88 31.61
C ASP A 339 -2.43 12.94 31.62
N SER A 340 -3.01 12.05 32.40
CA SER A 340 -4.32 12.14 33.07
C SER A 340 -5.45 12.87 32.32
N MET A 341 -6.26 12.13 31.57
CA MET A 341 -7.68 12.47 31.41
C MET A 341 -8.52 11.44 32.16
N SER A 342 -9.24 11.93 33.16
CA SER A 342 -10.27 11.23 33.93
C SER A 342 -11.43 10.75 33.04
N PRO A 343 -12.18 9.72 33.46
CA PRO A 343 -13.16 9.06 32.61
C PRO A 343 -14.41 9.91 32.44
N GLU A 344 -14.59 10.51 31.26
CA GLU A 344 -15.91 10.99 30.85
C GLU A 344 -16.70 9.82 30.24
N THR A 345 -17.83 9.55 30.87
CA THR A 345 -18.98 8.75 30.47
C THR A 345 -19.05 8.34 29.01
N VAL A 346 -18.94 7.04 28.78
CA VAL A 346 -19.29 6.34 27.53
C VAL A 346 -20.79 6.53 27.26
N ALA A 347 -21.11 7.21 26.17
CA ALA A 347 -22.46 7.23 25.63
C ALA A 347 -22.76 5.91 24.90
N ASP A 348 -23.94 5.36 25.19
CA ASP A 348 -24.54 4.15 24.64
C ASP A 348 -24.60 4.15 23.09
N PRO A 349 -24.06 3.12 22.40
CA PRO A 349 -24.09 3.04 20.94
C PRO A 349 -25.44 2.53 20.34
N SER A 350 -26.54 2.55 21.09
CA SER A 350 -27.84 2.01 20.64
C SER A 350 -28.67 2.87 19.68
N THR A 351 -28.17 4.00 19.15
CA THR A 351 -28.94 4.83 18.19
C THR A 351 -28.14 5.26 16.96
N SER A 352 -28.10 4.38 15.94
CA SER A 352 -27.77 4.77 14.57
C SER A 352 -28.98 4.50 13.66
N PRO A 353 -29.55 5.50 12.97
CA PRO A 353 -30.70 5.31 12.11
C PRO A 353 -30.25 4.73 10.77
N TRP A 354 -30.27 3.40 10.67
CA TRP A 354 -30.30 2.72 9.37
C TRP A 354 -31.76 2.69 8.88
N THR A 355 -32.12 3.66 8.04
CA THR A 355 -33.34 3.58 7.25
C THR A 355 -33.22 2.48 6.21
N SER A 356 -34.16 1.55 6.27
CA SER A 356 -34.45 0.47 5.33
C SER A 356 -34.46 0.94 3.86
N TYR A 357 -33.61 0.36 3.02
CA TYR A 357 -33.87 0.32 1.58
C TYR A 357 -34.79 -0.86 1.29
N GLY A 358 -36.03 -0.53 0.94
CA GLY A 358 -37.05 -1.47 0.52
C GLY A 358 -36.71 -2.15 -0.81
N SER A 359 -37.09 -3.42 -0.89
CA SER A 359 -37.19 -4.21 -2.10
C SER A 359 -37.97 -3.47 -3.18
N GLN A 360 -37.34 -3.15 -4.31
CA GLN A 360 -38.07 -2.84 -5.53
C GLN A 360 -38.32 -4.12 -6.33
N SER A 361 -39.61 -4.34 -6.56
CA SER A 361 -40.18 -5.43 -7.35
C SER A 361 -39.77 -5.33 -8.81
N GLN A 362 -39.55 -6.50 -9.41
CA GLN A 362 -39.46 -6.69 -10.85
C GLN A 362 -40.72 -6.12 -11.51
N LYS A 363 -40.55 -5.16 -12.44
CA LYS A 363 -41.58 -4.79 -13.40
C LYS A 363 -41.36 -5.60 -14.68
N THR A 364 -42.36 -6.40 -15.00
CA THR A 364 -42.59 -7.06 -16.28
C THR A 364 -42.67 -6.06 -17.42
N LEU A 365 -42.02 -6.38 -18.55
CA LEU A 365 -42.16 -5.69 -19.83
C LEU A 365 -43.50 -6.08 -20.48
N PRO A 366 -44.19 -5.15 -21.17
CA PRO A 366 -45.32 -5.50 -22.01
C PRO A 366 -44.85 -6.04 -23.36
N SER A 367 -45.54 -7.07 -23.83
CA SER A 367 -45.44 -7.67 -25.15
C SER A 367 -45.94 -6.72 -26.25
N ILE A 368 -45.12 -6.53 -27.29
CA ILE A 368 -45.53 -6.34 -28.68
C ILE A 368 -44.67 -7.25 -29.54
#